data_AF-A0A7S3MEF7-F1
#
_entry.id   AF-A0A7S3MEF7-F1
#
_cell.length_a   1.000
_cell.length_b   1.000
_cell.length_c   1.000
_cell.angle_alpha   90.00
_cell.angle_beta   90.00
_cell.angle_gamma   90.00
#
_symmetry.space_group_name_H-M   'P 1'
#
loop_
_entity.id
_entity.type
_entity.pdbx_description
1 polymer ?
#
loop_
_entity_poly.entity_id
_entity_poly.type
_entity_poly.pdbx_seq_one_letter_code
_entity_poly.pdbx_strand_id
1 'polypeptide(L)'
;VALSSMAVVNVRDAVTEAALCVSRGVLQSCAALKTEVETARRQIAAEESTKSKSVAKQNPKYQFCLQQEARAKKDLEAQWELTEKVFNSIFVHRSRDFYEEVRITAMRHLLTFVRFDPVHPVRVDALKYLGWGCGDYAAAVRLESIRAIQELVQNPEALPYLATFVQHFADRFIEIASNDIDDNVCLAMIEAMRAMQRNCLLDTLSQDKLDGVDVIVFDPSATLRVRQEALAFVM
;
A
#
# COMPACT_ATOMS: atom_id res chain seq x y z
N VAL A 1 -5.77 16.79 13.82
CA VAL A 1 -4.57 17.49 13.30
C VAL A 1 -3.80 18.21 14.40
N ALA A 2 -4.34 19.20 15.11
CA ALA A 2 -3.57 19.94 16.13
C ALA A 2 -2.94 19.04 17.23
N LEU A 3 -3.68 18.02 17.69
CA LEU A 3 -3.18 17.09 18.69
C LEU A 3 -2.06 16.16 18.15
N SER A 4 -2.07 15.84 16.85
CA SER A 4 -1.01 15.03 16.19
C SER A 4 0.26 15.84 15.87
N SER A 5 0.30 17.11 16.27
CA SER A 5 1.49 17.97 16.18
C SER A 5 1.97 18.46 17.55
N MET A 6 1.37 17.97 18.65
CA MET A 6 1.82 18.34 20.00
C MET A 6 3.23 17.84 20.28
N ALA A 7 4.01 18.60 21.06
CA ALA A 7 5.35 18.18 21.47
C ALA A 7 5.34 16.90 22.33
N VAL A 8 4.26 16.67 23.09
CA VAL A 8 4.08 15.49 23.94
C VAL A 8 3.93 14.23 23.07
N VAL A 9 4.97 13.41 23.00
CA VAL A 9 5.06 12.25 22.10
C VAL A 9 3.93 11.24 22.33
N ASN A 10 3.60 10.90 23.57
CA ASN A 10 2.55 9.92 23.86
C ASN A 10 1.17 10.37 23.37
N VAL A 11 0.85 11.67 23.48
CA VAL A 11 -0.40 12.22 22.94
C VAL A 11 -0.36 12.21 21.42
N ARG A 12 0.77 12.60 20.85
CA ARG A 12 0.97 12.64 19.39
C ARG A 12 0.84 11.24 18.77
N ASP A 13 1.47 10.23 19.35
CA ASP A 13 1.40 8.83 18.92
C ASP A 13 -0.03 8.29 19.02
N ALA A 14 -0.68 8.42 20.19
CA ALA A 14 -2.04 7.95 20.40
C ALA A 14 -3.05 8.58 19.43
N VAL A 15 -2.92 9.89 19.15
CA VAL A 15 -3.78 10.59 18.19
C VAL A 15 -3.48 10.14 16.76
N THR A 16 -2.22 9.86 16.44
CA THR A 16 -1.83 9.32 15.13
C THR A 16 -2.47 7.95 14.92
N GLU A 17 -2.33 7.03 15.87
CA GLU A 17 -2.98 5.71 15.83
C GLU A 17 -4.50 5.82 15.69
N ALA A 18 -5.14 6.67 16.51
CA ALA A 18 -6.59 6.86 16.47
C ALA A 18 -7.06 7.40 15.10
N ALA A 19 -6.39 8.42 14.56
CA ALA A 19 -6.75 9.01 13.28
C ALA A 19 -6.59 8.02 12.12
N LEU A 20 -5.49 7.26 12.10
CA LEU A 20 -5.22 6.29 11.04
C LEU A 20 -6.14 5.06 11.15
N CYS A 21 -6.50 4.64 12.36
CA CYS A 21 -7.54 3.63 12.59
C CYS A 21 -8.92 4.07 12.05
N VAL A 22 -9.31 5.33 12.29
CA VAL A 22 -10.55 5.88 11.73
C VAL A 22 -10.48 5.88 10.20
N SER A 23 -9.39 6.34 9.61
CA SER A 23 -9.20 6.31 8.15
C SER A 23 -9.30 4.90 7.58
N ARG A 24 -8.78 3.88 8.27
CA ARG A 24 -8.94 2.49 7.85
C ARG A 24 -10.39 2.05 7.79
N GLY A 25 -11.18 2.38 8.82
CA GLY A 25 -12.62 2.08 8.81
C GLY A 25 -13.37 2.83 7.69
N VAL A 26 -13.01 4.10 7.46
CA VAL A 26 -13.59 4.90 6.36
C VAL A 26 -13.22 4.32 5.00
N LEU A 27 -11.97 3.91 4.76
CA LEU A 27 -11.54 3.30 3.49
C LEU A 27 -12.21 1.95 3.23
N GLN A 28 -12.48 1.15 4.25
CA GLN A 28 -13.29 -0.06 4.12
C GLN A 28 -14.73 0.25 3.68
N SER A 29 -15.32 1.31 4.23
CA SER A 29 -16.62 1.83 3.79
C SER A 29 -16.55 2.34 2.34
N CYS A 30 -15.49 3.07 1.96
CA CYS A 30 -15.28 3.50 0.58
C CYS A 30 -15.24 2.32 -0.41
N ALA A 31 -14.61 1.21 -0.05
CA ALA A 31 -14.59 0.00 -0.87
C ALA A 31 -15.99 -0.58 -1.08
N ALA A 32 -16.81 -0.65 -0.02
CA ALA A 32 -18.19 -1.08 -0.13
C ALA A 32 -19.04 -0.13 -1.02
N LEU A 33 -18.88 1.18 -0.85
CA LEU A 33 -19.54 2.19 -1.68
C LEU A 33 -19.13 2.10 -3.16
N LYS A 34 -17.84 1.83 -3.44
CA LYS A 34 -17.35 1.61 -4.81
C LYS A 34 -18.06 0.42 -5.46
N THR A 35 -18.18 -0.71 -4.75
CA THR A 35 -18.94 -1.87 -5.23
C THR A 35 -20.43 -1.57 -5.42
N GLU A 36 -21.03 -0.76 -4.54
CA GLU A 36 -22.43 -0.32 -4.68
C GLU A 36 -22.62 0.52 -5.95
N VAL A 37 -21.73 1.49 -6.22
CA VAL A 37 -21.74 2.31 -7.44
C VAL A 37 -21.62 1.44 -8.69
N GLU A 38 -20.69 0.47 -8.70
CA GLU A 38 -20.52 -0.45 -9.82
C GLU A 38 -21.75 -1.32 -10.06
N THR A 39 -22.39 -1.79 -8.98
CA THR A 39 -23.61 -2.59 -9.05
C THR A 39 -24.78 -1.78 -9.60
N ALA A 40 -24.99 -0.56 -9.10
CA ALA A 40 -26.03 0.33 -9.58
C ALA A 40 -25.83 0.67 -11.07
N ARG A 41 -24.58 0.93 -11.49
CA ARG A 41 -24.23 1.15 -12.91
C ARG A 41 -24.58 -0.03 -13.80
N ARG A 42 -24.28 -1.26 -13.37
CA ARG A 42 -24.63 -2.48 -14.11
C ARG A 42 -26.14 -2.64 -14.23
N GLN A 43 -26.91 -2.33 -13.17
CA GLN A 43 -28.37 -2.38 -13.18
C GLN A 43 -28.97 -1.34 -14.13
N ILE A 44 -28.44 -0.10 -14.13
CA ILE A 44 -28.84 0.96 -15.06
C ILE A 44 -28.60 0.50 -16.50
N ALA A 45 -27.40 -0.01 -16.81
CA ALA A 45 -27.06 -0.48 -18.15
C ALA A 45 -27.95 -1.64 -18.64
N ALA A 46 -28.34 -2.56 -17.75
CA ALA A 46 -29.24 -3.67 -18.09
C ALA A 46 -30.68 -3.21 -18.40
N GLU A 47 -31.18 -2.19 -17.70
CA GLU A 47 -32.49 -1.59 -18.00
C GLU A 47 -32.44 -0.79 -19.32
N GLU A 48 -31.30 -0.18 -19.67
CA GLU A 48 -31.10 0.51 -20.95
C GLU A 48 -30.92 -0.42 -22.16
N SER A 49 -30.45 -1.66 -21.95
CA SER A 49 -30.26 -2.63 -23.04
C SER A 49 -31.55 -3.36 -23.41
N THR A 50 -32.48 -3.51 -22.47
CA THR A 50 -33.75 -4.22 -22.66
C THR A 50 -34.86 -3.32 -23.19
N LYS A 51 -34.76 -2.00 -23.02
CA LYS A 51 -35.78 -1.01 -23.42
C LYS A 51 -35.12 0.22 -24.02
N SER A 52 -35.83 0.96 -24.87
CA SER A 52 -35.34 2.26 -25.33
C SER A 52 -35.15 3.20 -24.13
N LYS A 53 -34.14 4.08 -24.17
CA LYS A 53 -33.80 4.99 -23.06
C LYS A 53 -34.98 5.85 -22.58
N SER A 54 -35.91 6.24 -23.47
CA SER A 54 -37.09 7.02 -23.07
C SER A 54 -38.06 6.21 -22.21
N VAL A 55 -38.21 4.92 -22.51
CA VAL A 55 -39.09 4.00 -21.77
C VAL A 55 -38.43 3.55 -20.46
N ALA A 56 -37.12 3.30 -20.48
CA ALA A 56 -36.34 2.99 -19.27
C ALA A 56 -36.45 4.11 -18.22
N LYS A 57 -36.38 5.38 -18.64
CA LYS A 57 -36.52 6.55 -17.75
C LYS A 57 -37.86 6.63 -17.02
N GLN A 58 -38.92 6.02 -17.54
CA GLN A 58 -40.23 5.99 -16.90
C GLN A 58 -40.37 4.84 -15.88
N ASN A 59 -39.42 3.90 -15.84
CA ASN A 59 -39.41 2.79 -14.90
C ASN A 59 -39.01 3.29 -13.50
N PRO A 60 -39.85 3.12 -12.45
CA PRO A 60 -39.50 3.50 -11.07
C PRO A 60 -38.21 2.83 -10.57
N LYS A 61 -37.93 1.59 -11.01
CA LYS A 61 -36.69 0.87 -10.67
C LYS A 61 -35.46 1.54 -11.26
N TYR A 62 -35.55 2.06 -12.49
CA TYR A 62 -34.46 2.79 -13.13
C TYR A 62 -34.16 4.11 -12.39
N GLN A 63 -35.21 4.85 -12.02
CA GLN A 63 -35.07 6.08 -11.22
C GLN A 63 -34.46 5.80 -9.85
N PHE A 64 -34.86 4.72 -9.19
CA PHE A 64 -34.26 4.29 -7.92
C PHE A 64 -32.77 3.97 -8.07
N CYS A 65 -32.37 3.22 -9.11
CA CYS A 65 -30.97 2.90 -9.36
C CYS A 65 -30.12 4.15 -9.63
N LEU A 66 -30.66 5.13 -10.37
CA LEU A 66 -29.99 6.42 -10.59
C LEU A 66 -29.78 7.20 -9.29
N GLN A 67 -30.80 7.25 -8.43
CA GLN A 67 -30.71 7.92 -7.13
C GLN A 67 -29.71 7.21 -6.21
N GLN A 68 -29.72 5.88 -6.20
CA GLN A 68 -28.76 5.09 -5.44
C GLN A 68 -27.32 5.33 -5.92
N GLU A 69 -27.07 5.27 -7.23
CA GLU A 69 -25.75 5.55 -7.80
C GLU A 69 -25.26 6.95 -7.44
N ALA A 70 -26.12 7.96 -7.58
CA ALA A 70 -25.77 9.35 -7.25
C ALA A 70 -25.45 9.54 -5.77
N ARG A 71 -26.21 8.90 -4.88
CA ARG A 71 -25.96 8.95 -3.43
C ARG A 71 -24.66 8.24 -3.05
N ALA A 72 -24.47 7.01 -3.51
CA ALA A 72 -23.27 6.22 -3.19
C ALA A 72 -22.00 6.90 -3.70
N LYS A 73 -22.04 7.53 -4.89
CA LYS A 73 -20.92 8.34 -5.39
C LYS A 73 -20.62 9.55 -4.50
N LYS A 74 -21.65 10.30 -4.11
CA LYS A 74 -21.47 11.48 -3.25
C LYS A 74 -20.88 11.09 -1.89
N ASP A 75 -21.37 9.99 -1.31
CA ASP A 75 -20.86 9.49 -0.03
C ASP A 75 -19.41 8.99 -0.18
N LEU A 76 -19.09 8.31 -1.29
CA LEU A 76 -17.72 7.88 -1.61
C LEU A 76 -16.77 9.07 -1.75
N GLU A 77 -17.15 10.11 -2.51
CA GLU A 77 -16.35 11.32 -2.70
C GLU A 77 -16.08 12.03 -1.36
N ALA A 78 -17.09 12.18 -0.51
CA ALA A 78 -16.95 12.82 0.80
C ALA A 78 -16.06 12.01 1.76
N GLN A 79 -16.21 10.69 1.79
CA GLN A 79 -15.38 9.81 2.61
C GLN A 79 -13.94 9.78 2.13
N TRP A 80 -13.73 9.74 0.81
CA TRP A 80 -12.41 9.82 0.20
C TRP A 80 -11.71 11.15 0.49
N GLU A 81 -12.43 12.28 0.41
CA GLU A 81 -11.88 13.59 0.76
C GLU A 81 -11.42 13.64 2.24
N LEU A 82 -12.18 13.02 3.14
CA LEU A 82 -11.78 12.90 4.55
C LEU A 82 -10.48 12.09 4.70
N THR A 83 -10.36 10.96 3.99
CA THR A 83 -9.16 10.12 4.06
C THR A 83 -7.95 10.82 3.45
N GLU A 84 -8.12 11.59 2.37
CA GLU A 84 -7.07 12.43 1.80
C GLU A 84 -6.62 13.52 2.77
N LYS A 85 -7.55 14.15 3.48
CA LYS A 85 -7.21 15.13 4.53
C LYS A 85 -6.39 14.48 5.64
N VAL A 86 -6.78 13.30 6.13
CA VAL A 86 -6.02 12.61 7.18
C VAL A 86 -4.65 12.18 6.66
N PHE A 87 -4.57 11.64 5.46
CA PHE A 87 -3.30 11.23 4.86
C PHE A 87 -2.33 12.41 4.77
N ASN A 88 -2.74 13.51 4.14
CA ASN A 88 -1.89 14.67 3.91
C ASN A 88 -1.54 15.44 5.20
N SER A 89 -2.49 15.57 6.14
CA SER A 89 -2.29 16.39 7.35
C SER A 89 -1.73 15.62 8.55
N ILE A 90 -1.81 14.29 8.56
CA ILE A 90 -1.34 13.45 9.67
C ILE A 90 -0.28 12.46 9.17
N PHE A 91 -0.65 11.52 8.29
CA PHE A 91 0.26 10.44 7.87
C PHE A 91 1.57 10.99 7.28
N VAL A 92 1.50 11.93 6.33
CA VAL A 92 2.70 12.49 5.66
C VAL A 92 3.67 13.13 6.64
N HIS A 93 3.16 13.75 7.70
CA HIS A 93 3.99 14.39 8.72
C HIS A 93 4.52 13.37 9.75
N ARG A 94 3.72 12.36 10.10
CA ARG A 94 4.05 11.36 11.13
C ARG A 94 4.90 10.20 10.64
N SER A 95 4.87 9.88 9.34
CA SER A 95 5.83 8.96 8.71
C SER A 95 7.28 9.46 8.78
N ARG A 96 7.48 10.75 9.08
CA ARG A 96 8.80 11.39 9.29
C ARG A 96 8.93 12.00 10.68
N ASP A 97 8.22 11.45 11.67
CA ASP A 97 8.39 11.89 13.06
C ASP A 97 9.82 11.67 13.54
N PHE A 98 10.26 12.51 14.49
CA PHE A 98 11.55 12.33 15.14
C PHE A 98 11.61 11.01 15.91
N TYR A 99 10.51 10.64 16.57
CA TYR A 99 10.40 9.44 17.38
C TYR A 99 10.02 8.23 16.52
N GLU A 100 10.76 7.14 16.67
CA GLU A 100 10.57 5.94 15.85
C GLU A 100 9.23 5.26 16.11
N GLU A 101 8.73 5.29 17.34
CA GLU A 101 7.45 4.68 17.72
C GLU A 101 6.29 5.27 16.91
N VAL A 102 6.32 6.59 16.72
CA VAL A 102 5.33 7.30 15.90
C VAL A 102 5.47 6.96 14.41
N ARG A 103 6.71 6.80 13.92
CA ARG A 103 6.95 6.38 12.52
C ARG A 103 6.46 4.95 12.29
N ILE A 104 6.72 4.02 13.21
CA ILE A 104 6.23 2.64 13.19
C ILE A 104 4.69 2.65 13.14
N THR A 105 4.06 3.39 14.06
CA THR A 105 2.60 3.60 14.07
C THR A 105 2.09 4.06 12.72
N ALA A 106 2.69 5.11 12.13
CA ALA A 106 2.27 5.61 10.83
C ALA A 106 2.42 4.56 9.71
N MET A 107 3.57 3.90 9.63
CA MET A 107 3.89 2.94 8.57
C MET A 107 3.02 1.69 8.61
N ARG A 108 2.62 1.23 9.81
CA ARG A 108 1.68 0.11 10.00
C ARG A 108 0.34 0.32 9.29
N HIS A 109 -0.11 1.57 9.15
CA HIS A 109 -1.37 1.89 8.47
C HIS A 109 -1.22 2.26 6.99
N LEU A 110 0.01 2.52 6.50
CA LEU A 110 0.25 2.99 5.13
C LEU A 110 -0.37 2.06 4.08
N LEU A 111 -0.24 0.75 4.26
CA LEU A 111 -0.77 -0.22 3.30
C LEU A 111 -2.28 -0.06 3.06
N THR A 112 -3.03 0.39 4.08
CA THR A 112 -4.46 0.64 3.95
C THR A 112 -4.74 1.76 2.94
N PHE A 113 -3.94 2.82 2.95
CA PHE A 113 -4.05 3.92 1.97
C PHE A 113 -3.58 3.48 0.58
N VAL A 114 -2.56 2.62 0.51
CA VAL A 114 -2.04 2.12 -0.78
C VAL A 114 -3.06 1.21 -1.48
N ARG A 115 -3.80 0.39 -0.72
CA ARG A 115 -4.76 -0.60 -1.24
C ARG A 115 -6.11 -0.02 -1.68
N PHE A 116 -6.29 1.29 -1.61
CA PHE A 116 -7.55 1.92 -2.01
C PHE A 116 -7.29 3.18 -2.84
N ASP A 117 -7.85 3.19 -4.04
CA ASP A 117 -8.03 4.39 -4.84
C ASP A 117 -9.44 4.37 -5.50
N PRO A 118 -10.13 5.51 -5.61
CA PRO A 118 -11.46 5.56 -6.23
C PRO A 118 -11.47 5.06 -7.68
N VAL A 119 -10.35 5.22 -8.40
CA VAL A 119 -10.19 4.92 -9.81
C VAL A 119 -9.39 3.63 -10.02
N HIS A 120 -8.36 3.39 -9.22
CA HIS A 120 -7.40 2.30 -9.36
C HIS A 120 -7.42 1.35 -8.14
N PRO A 121 -6.92 0.11 -8.25
CA PRO A 121 -6.77 -0.78 -7.10
C PRO A 121 -5.57 -0.41 -6.22
N VAL A 122 -4.64 0.41 -6.73
CA VAL A 122 -3.45 0.89 -6.00
C VAL A 122 -3.33 2.39 -6.10
N ARG A 123 -3.10 3.04 -4.96
CA ARG A 123 -2.73 4.44 -4.86
C ARG A 123 -1.22 4.60 -5.09
N VAL A 124 -0.84 4.89 -6.34
CA VAL A 124 0.57 4.92 -6.79
C VAL A 124 1.39 6.01 -6.09
N ASP A 125 0.81 7.19 -5.83
CA ASP A 125 1.53 8.31 -5.18
C ASP A 125 1.90 8.01 -3.72
N ALA A 126 1.22 7.05 -3.09
CA ALA A 126 1.51 6.59 -1.73
C ALA A 126 2.60 5.50 -1.67
N LEU A 127 2.92 4.82 -2.77
CA LEU A 127 3.94 3.76 -2.80
C LEU A 127 5.33 4.27 -2.39
N LYS A 128 5.67 5.52 -2.75
CA LYS A 128 6.96 6.13 -2.39
C LYS A 128 7.25 6.12 -0.88
N TYR A 129 6.21 6.17 -0.05
CA TYR A 129 6.40 6.15 1.41
C TYR A 129 6.84 4.77 1.91
N LEU A 130 6.45 3.67 1.23
CA LEU A 130 6.97 2.33 1.52
C LEU A 130 8.45 2.22 1.19
N GLY A 131 8.84 2.71 0.00
CA GLY A 131 10.23 2.71 -0.41
C GLY A 131 11.11 3.59 0.49
N TRP A 132 10.63 4.77 0.90
CA TRP A 132 11.33 5.62 1.87
C TRP A 132 11.42 4.98 3.26
N GLY A 133 10.37 4.27 3.71
CA GLY A 133 10.39 3.56 4.99
C GLY A 133 11.38 2.39 5.04
N CYS A 134 11.71 1.77 3.90
CA CYS A 134 12.82 0.81 3.80
C CYS A 134 14.19 1.48 4.07
N GLY A 135 14.28 2.81 3.93
CA GLY A 135 15.47 3.61 4.24
C GLY A 135 15.55 4.12 5.67
N ASP A 136 14.61 3.76 6.55
CA ASP A 136 14.56 4.32 7.90
C ASP A 136 15.72 3.83 8.77
N TYR A 137 16.14 4.67 9.73
CA TYR A 137 17.16 4.31 10.72
C TYR A 137 16.70 3.19 11.66
N ALA A 138 15.42 3.15 12.01
CA ALA A 138 14.84 2.16 12.91
C ALA A 138 14.46 0.88 12.16
N ALA A 139 14.99 -0.26 12.59
CA ALA A 139 14.72 -1.56 11.97
C ALA A 139 13.23 -1.90 11.93
N ALA A 140 12.48 -1.55 12.99
CA ALA A 140 11.04 -1.78 13.06
C ALA A 140 10.25 -1.01 11.97
N VAL A 141 10.70 0.19 11.58
CA VAL A 141 10.06 0.95 10.49
C VAL A 141 10.35 0.30 9.14
N ARG A 142 11.58 -0.18 8.93
CA ARG A 142 11.95 -0.94 7.74
C ARG A 142 11.10 -2.21 7.61
N LEU A 143 10.94 -2.96 8.70
CA LEU A 143 10.11 -4.18 8.73
C LEU A 143 8.64 -3.93 8.37
N GLU A 144 8.00 -2.89 8.92
CA GLU A 144 6.61 -2.54 8.57
C GLU A 144 6.48 -2.20 7.07
N SER A 145 7.48 -1.52 6.52
CA SER A 145 7.52 -1.17 5.09
C SER A 145 7.67 -2.41 4.20
N ILE A 146 8.61 -3.30 4.53
CA ILE A 146 8.88 -4.54 3.79
C ILE A 146 7.67 -5.46 3.84
N ARG A 147 7.05 -5.62 5.02
CA ARG A 147 5.82 -6.41 5.19
C ARG A 147 4.72 -5.89 4.26
N ALA A 148 4.51 -4.58 4.21
CA ALA A 148 3.51 -3.99 3.34
C ALA A 148 3.82 -4.20 1.84
N ILE A 149 5.10 -4.17 1.46
CA ILE A 149 5.53 -4.50 0.09
C ILE A 149 5.24 -5.98 -0.24
N GLN A 150 5.60 -6.91 0.65
CA GLN A 150 5.31 -8.34 0.48
C GLN A 150 3.81 -8.57 0.25
N GLU A 151 2.98 -7.93 1.07
CA GLU A 151 1.53 -7.98 1.00
C GLU A 151 0.94 -7.40 -0.31
N LEU A 152 1.61 -6.44 -0.95
CA LEU A 152 1.22 -5.90 -2.26
C LEU A 152 1.64 -6.83 -3.39
N VAL A 153 2.86 -7.38 -3.33
CA VAL A 153 3.39 -8.29 -4.35
C VAL A 153 2.60 -9.61 -4.40
N GLN A 154 1.96 -10.00 -3.29
CA GLN A 154 1.05 -11.15 -3.26
C GLN A 154 -0.35 -10.86 -3.82
N ASN A 155 -0.70 -9.60 -4.09
CA ASN A 155 -1.99 -9.22 -4.65
C ASN A 155 -1.91 -9.08 -6.18
N PRO A 156 -2.54 -9.97 -6.97
CA PRO A 156 -2.49 -9.91 -8.43
C PRO A 156 -3.00 -8.60 -9.03
N GLU A 157 -4.00 -7.96 -8.40
CA GLU A 157 -4.56 -6.68 -8.88
C GLU A 157 -3.59 -5.51 -8.71
N ALA A 158 -2.64 -5.64 -7.77
CA ALA A 158 -1.64 -4.61 -7.50
C ALA A 158 -0.43 -4.71 -8.44
N LEU A 159 -0.08 -5.91 -8.93
CA LEU A 159 1.14 -6.16 -9.71
C LEU A 159 1.37 -5.17 -10.86
N PRO A 160 0.36 -4.80 -11.69
CA PRO A 160 0.57 -3.87 -12.80
C PRO A 160 1.07 -2.48 -12.36
N TYR A 161 0.87 -2.11 -11.09
CA TYR A 161 1.23 -0.82 -10.52
C TYR A 161 2.58 -0.83 -9.79
N LEU A 162 3.20 -2.01 -9.61
CA LEU A 162 4.42 -2.16 -8.81
C LEU A 162 5.70 -2.09 -9.64
N ALA A 163 5.66 -2.33 -10.95
CA ALA A 163 6.88 -2.45 -11.77
C ALA A 163 7.80 -1.21 -11.65
N THR A 164 7.26 0.00 -11.85
CA THR A 164 8.03 1.24 -11.72
C THR A 164 8.49 1.50 -10.28
N PHE A 165 7.69 1.12 -9.29
CA PHE A 165 8.06 1.24 -7.87
C PHE A 165 9.25 0.33 -7.54
N VAL A 166 9.19 -0.94 -7.93
CA VAL A 166 10.26 -1.92 -7.72
C VAL A 166 11.53 -1.47 -8.44
N GLN A 167 11.44 -1.06 -9.70
CA GLN A 167 12.59 -0.56 -10.45
C GLN A 167 13.23 0.66 -9.77
N HIS A 168 12.43 1.59 -9.25
CA HIS A 168 12.94 2.80 -8.62
C HIS A 168 13.67 2.53 -7.29
N PHE A 169 13.18 1.57 -6.49
CA PHE A 169 13.75 1.24 -5.18
C PHE A 169 14.66 0.00 -5.18
N ALA A 170 14.90 -0.62 -6.33
CA ALA A 170 15.67 -1.86 -6.47
C ALA A 170 17.03 -1.81 -5.77
N ASP A 171 17.80 -0.74 -5.97
CA ASP A 171 19.13 -0.59 -5.37
C ASP A 171 19.06 -0.61 -3.83
N ARG A 172 18.02 0.01 -3.27
CA ARG A 172 17.78 -0.01 -1.83
C ARG A 172 17.33 -1.39 -1.34
N PHE A 173 16.54 -2.12 -2.11
CA PHE A 173 16.13 -3.48 -1.76
C PHE A 173 17.31 -4.44 -1.73
N ILE A 174 18.19 -4.35 -2.74
CA ILE A 174 19.43 -5.14 -2.78
C ILE A 174 20.33 -4.77 -1.60
N GLU A 175 20.54 -3.48 -1.32
CA GLU A 175 21.34 -3.03 -0.18
C GLU A 175 20.83 -3.62 1.15
N ILE A 176 19.52 -3.62 1.37
CA ILE A 176 18.91 -4.20 2.58
C ILE A 176 19.07 -5.71 2.61
N ALA A 177 18.83 -6.40 1.49
CA ALA A 177 18.98 -7.85 1.42
C ALA A 177 20.41 -8.29 1.74
N SER A 178 21.41 -7.54 1.27
CA SER A 178 22.82 -7.90 1.35
C SER A 178 23.56 -7.37 2.57
N ASN A 179 23.15 -6.23 3.13
CA ASN A 179 23.98 -5.50 4.09
C ASN A 179 23.19 -4.68 5.12
N ASP A 180 21.94 -5.05 5.43
CA ASP A 180 21.26 -4.45 6.58
C ASP A 180 21.90 -4.90 7.90
N ILE A 181 21.91 -4.01 8.89
CA ILE A 181 22.49 -4.28 10.21
C ILE A 181 21.63 -5.28 11.01
N ASP A 182 20.32 -5.34 10.72
CA ASP A 182 19.38 -6.26 11.37
C ASP A 182 19.07 -7.44 10.45
N ASP A 183 19.50 -8.65 10.87
CA ASP A 183 19.26 -9.89 10.14
C ASP A 183 17.78 -10.13 9.79
N ASN A 184 16.84 -9.72 10.65
CA ASN A 184 15.41 -9.91 10.37
C ASN A 184 14.94 -9.01 9.23
N VAL A 185 15.54 -7.82 9.09
CA VAL A 185 15.27 -6.93 7.97
C VAL A 185 15.84 -7.52 6.67
N CYS A 186 17.07 -8.06 6.70
CA CYS A 186 17.66 -8.77 5.56
C CYS A 186 16.74 -9.92 5.10
N LEU A 187 16.35 -10.80 6.03
CA LEU A 187 15.49 -11.95 5.75
C LEU A 187 14.16 -11.53 5.13
N ALA A 188 13.47 -10.56 5.73
CA ALA A 188 12.20 -10.06 5.22
C ALA A 188 12.33 -9.48 3.80
N MET A 189 13.44 -8.78 3.52
CA MET A 189 13.69 -8.22 2.19
C MET A 189 13.98 -9.31 1.16
N ILE A 190 14.81 -10.32 1.50
CA ILE A 190 15.07 -11.45 0.60
C ILE A 190 13.75 -12.17 0.27
N GLU A 191 12.90 -12.43 1.26
CA GLU A 191 11.56 -13.00 1.04
C GLU A 191 10.69 -12.12 0.12
N ALA A 192 10.74 -10.80 0.29
CA ALA A 192 10.02 -9.86 -0.56
C ALA A 192 10.54 -9.90 -2.00
N MET A 193 11.86 -9.89 -2.20
CA MET A 193 12.49 -9.98 -3.50
C MET A 193 12.19 -11.31 -4.20
N ARG A 194 12.16 -12.43 -3.47
CA ARG A 194 11.69 -13.74 -3.98
C ARG A 194 10.24 -13.69 -4.45
N ALA A 195 9.37 -12.99 -3.72
CA ALA A 195 8.00 -12.77 -4.16
C ALA A 195 7.94 -11.90 -5.42
N MET A 196 8.80 -10.88 -5.54
CA MET A 196 8.89 -10.03 -6.72
C MET A 196 9.37 -10.81 -7.95
N GLN A 197 10.40 -11.65 -7.79
CA GLN A 197 10.94 -12.54 -8.82
C GLN A 197 9.86 -13.49 -9.37
N ARG A 198 9.10 -14.15 -8.48
CA ARG A 198 7.99 -15.05 -8.88
C ARG A 198 6.90 -14.34 -9.69
N ASN A 199 6.77 -13.02 -9.54
CA ASN A 199 5.81 -12.18 -10.27
C ASN A 199 6.45 -11.39 -11.42
N CYS A 200 7.68 -11.75 -11.84
CA CYS A 200 8.41 -11.08 -12.94
C CYS A 200 8.63 -9.57 -12.72
N LEU A 201 8.65 -9.10 -11.48
CA LEU A 201 8.87 -7.69 -11.15
C LEU A 201 10.35 -7.30 -11.17
N LEU A 202 11.27 -8.28 -11.18
CA LEU A 202 12.72 -8.06 -11.20
C LEU A 202 13.34 -8.21 -12.60
N ASP A 203 12.59 -8.70 -13.60
CA ASP A 203 13.09 -9.03 -14.94
C ASP A 203 13.66 -7.83 -15.71
N THR A 204 13.32 -6.62 -15.29
CA THR A 204 13.85 -5.37 -15.87
C THR A 204 15.18 -4.92 -15.26
N LEU A 205 15.62 -5.56 -14.18
CA LEU A 205 16.90 -5.30 -13.53
C LEU A 205 18.01 -6.09 -14.22
N SER A 206 19.21 -5.52 -14.28
CA SER A 206 20.38 -6.23 -14.79
C SER A 206 20.80 -7.34 -13.84
N GLN A 207 21.27 -8.47 -14.39
CA GLN A 207 21.77 -9.59 -13.60
C GLN A 207 22.86 -9.15 -12.59
N ASP A 208 23.79 -8.30 -13.01
CA ASP A 208 24.84 -7.72 -12.15
C ASP A 208 24.31 -7.06 -10.86
N LYS A 209 23.08 -6.53 -10.87
CA LYS A 209 22.45 -5.95 -9.67
C LYS A 209 21.93 -7.04 -8.73
N LEU A 210 21.36 -8.10 -9.29
CA LEU A 210 20.77 -9.20 -8.54
C LEU A 210 21.85 -10.13 -7.96
N ASP A 211 23.00 -10.25 -8.64
CA ASP A 211 24.18 -10.96 -8.16
C ASP A 211 24.66 -10.47 -6.78
N GLY A 212 24.37 -9.19 -6.43
CA GLY A 212 24.64 -8.64 -5.11
C GLY A 212 23.92 -9.38 -3.96
N VAL A 213 22.79 -10.03 -4.24
CA VAL A 213 22.09 -10.89 -3.28
C VAL A 213 22.63 -12.33 -3.33
N ASP A 214 23.02 -12.82 -4.51
CA ASP A 214 23.50 -14.19 -4.69
C ASP A 214 24.84 -14.43 -3.98
N VAL A 215 25.71 -13.42 -3.95
CA VAL A 215 27.01 -13.52 -3.27
C VAL A 215 26.90 -13.66 -1.74
N ILE A 216 25.76 -13.28 -1.15
CA ILE A 216 25.52 -13.40 0.31
C ILE A 216 25.68 -14.85 0.77
N VAL A 217 25.31 -15.82 -0.07
CA VAL A 217 25.43 -17.26 0.23
C VAL A 217 26.86 -17.63 0.66
N PHE A 218 27.87 -16.92 0.14
CA PHE A 218 29.28 -17.16 0.41
C PHE A 218 29.88 -16.22 1.47
N ASP A 219 29.12 -15.24 1.97
CA ASP A 219 29.62 -14.29 2.96
C ASP A 219 29.76 -14.95 4.34
N PRO A 220 30.98 -15.12 4.87
CA PRO A 220 31.20 -15.74 6.18
C PRO A 220 30.69 -14.88 7.34
N SER A 221 30.49 -13.57 7.12
CA SER A 221 29.96 -12.63 8.13
C SER A 221 28.43 -12.68 8.22
N ALA A 222 27.76 -13.13 7.16
CA ALA A 222 26.31 -13.31 7.16
C ALA A 222 25.88 -14.52 8.00
N THR A 223 24.78 -14.35 8.73
CA THR A 223 24.23 -15.42 9.56
C THR A 223 23.76 -16.60 8.70
N LEU A 224 23.76 -17.81 9.28
CA LEU A 224 23.33 -19.02 8.58
C LEU A 224 21.92 -18.89 7.99
N ARG A 225 21.02 -18.22 8.72
CA ARG A 225 19.63 -17.98 8.28
C ARG A 225 19.58 -17.11 7.03
N VAL A 226 20.32 -15.99 7.03
CA VAL A 226 20.38 -15.07 5.89
C VAL A 226 20.93 -15.79 4.65
N ARG A 227 22.00 -16.58 4.82
CA ARG A 227 22.58 -17.39 3.73
C ARG A 227 21.62 -18.45 3.18
N GLN A 228 20.84 -19.09 4.06
CA GLN A 228 19.82 -20.07 3.65
C GLN A 228 18.70 -19.42 2.84
N GLU A 229 18.22 -18.24 3.25
CA GLU A 229 17.20 -17.51 2.49
C GLU A 229 17.76 -16.98 1.16
N ALA A 230 18.97 -16.43 1.15
CA ALA A 230 19.63 -15.99 -0.08
C ALA A 230 19.80 -17.14 -1.08
N LEU A 231 20.15 -18.35 -0.62
CA LEU A 231 20.24 -19.54 -1.47
C LEU A 231 18.90 -19.85 -2.17
N ALA A 232 17.78 -19.56 -1.53
CA ALA A 232 16.45 -19.77 -2.09
C ALA A 232 15.98 -18.63 -3.02
N PHE A 233 16.76 -17.55 -3.14
CA PHE A 233 16.58 -16.46 -4.09
C PHE A 233 17.40 -16.65 -5.39
N VAL A 234 18.57 -17.29 -5.29
CA VAL A 234 19.54 -17.45 -6.40
C VAL A 234 18.86 -17.70 -7.75
N MET A 235 19.19 -16.83 -8.71
CA MET A 235 18.68 -16.84 -10.09
C MET A 235 19.42 -17.82 -11.00
#